data_AF-R7VBX6-F1
#
_entry.id   AF-R7VBX6-F1
#
_cell.length_a   1.000
_cell.length_b   1.000
_cell.length_c   1.000
_cell.angle_alpha   90.00
_cell.angle_beta   90.00
_cell.angle_gamma   90.00
#
_symmetry.space_group_name_H-M   'P 1'
#
loop_
_entity.id
_entity.type
_entity.pdbx_description
1 polymer ?
#
loop_
_entity_poly.entity_id
_entity_poly.type
_entity_poly.pdbx_seq_one_letter_code
_entity_poly.pdbx_strand_id
1 'polypeptide(L)'
;MPEFRSGSTTSEVLIAREEINRLVSDALEKATALFNEKLAAMDARIKAEEAASAELMDRLNKQEQTSTDLWERLKKTFTNSTCDIYAAHSLPIAPKNPNNDADQEETTAKTKTQTNPIIMSFHARDVRDDVIRAGRQFKGRGIYIQEDLTASNFRPLKSVSTDEHYESAWS
;
A
#
# COMPACT_ATOMS: atom_id res chain seq x y z
N MET A 1 -18.37 -68.27 88.58
CA MET A 1 -17.44 -68.12 87.44
C MET A 1 -18.30 -67.86 86.20
N PRO A 2 -18.40 -66.62 85.70
CA PRO A 2 -19.33 -66.28 84.63
C PRO A 2 -18.76 -66.54 83.24
N GLU A 3 -19.66 -66.84 82.32
CA GLU A 3 -19.46 -67.40 80.99
C GLU A 3 -18.89 -66.41 79.95
N PHE A 4 -18.11 -66.97 79.03
CA PHE A 4 -17.59 -66.31 77.83
C PHE A 4 -18.73 -65.85 76.91
N ARG A 5 -18.85 -64.54 76.69
CA ARG A 5 -19.60 -63.98 75.54
C ARG A 5 -18.61 -63.65 74.42
N SER A 6 -18.40 -64.61 73.52
CA SER A 6 -17.78 -64.36 72.21
C SER A 6 -18.83 -64.61 71.14
N GLY A 7 -19.39 -63.54 70.57
CA GLY A 7 -20.38 -63.65 69.51
C GLY A 7 -20.74 -62.33 68.82
N SER A 8 -19.82 -61.36 68.73
CA SER A 8 -20.13 -60.03 68.19
C SER A 8 -18.95 -59.35 67.49
N THR A 9 -18.26 -60.02 66.56
CA THR A 9 -17.18 -59.36 65.80
C THR A 9 -17.21 -59.63 64.30
N THR A 10 -17.76 -60.77 63.83
CA THR A 10 -17.71 -61.13 62.40
C THR A 10 -18.72 -60.37 61.54
N SER A 11 -19.94 -60.13 62.05
CA SER A 11 -21.00 -59.46 61.28
C SER A 11 -20.76 -57.96 61.10
N GLU A 12 -20.28 -57.27 62.14
CA GLU A 12 -20.01 -55.82 62.10
C GLU A 12 -18.84 -55.50 61.16
N VAL A 13 -17.80 -56.35 61.15
CA VAL A 13 -16.65 -56.21 60.24
C VAL A 13 -17.06 -56.42 58.77
N LEU A 14 -17.99 -57.33 58.49
CA LEU A 14 -18.51 -57.55 57.14
C LEU A 14 -19.34 -56.36 56.65
N ILE A 15 -20.20 -55.80 57.49
CA ILE A 15 -21.01 -54.61 57.18
C ILE A 15 -20.12 -53.40 56.89
N ALA A 16 -19.10 -53.17 57.72
CA ALA A 16 -18.15 -52.07 57.51
C ALA A 16 -17.36 -52.23 56.20
N ARG A 17 -17.00 -53.46 55.81
CA ARG A 17 -16.30 -53.74 54.55
C ARG A 17 -17.17 -53.47 53.33
N GLU A 18 -18.44 -53.84 53.38
CA GLU A 18 -19.40 -53.57 52.30
C GLU A 18 -19.63 -52.06 52.13
N GLU A 19 -19.74 -51.33 53.23
CA GLU A 19 -19.89 -49.87 53.21
C GLU A 19 -18.66 -49.15 52.66
N ILE A 20 -17.45 -49.60 53.02
CA ILE A 20 -16.20 -49.11 52.44
C ILE A 20 -16.15 -49.38 50.93
N ASN A 21 -16.49 -50.59 50.48
CA ASN A 21 -16.51 -50.92 49.05
C ASN A 21 -17.52 -50.05 48.28
N ARG A 22 -18.67 -49.74 48.89
CA ARG A 22 -19.67 -48.83 48.31
C ARG A 22 -19.11 -47.41 48.17
N LEU A 23 -18.49 -46.88 49.21
CA LEU A 23 -17.88 -45.55 49.19
C LEU A 23 -16.73 -45.46 48.17
N VAL A 24 -15.89 -46.50 48.07
CA VAL A 24 -14.82 -46.57 47.07
C VAL A 24 -15.41 -46.60 45.67
N SER A 25 -16.47 -47.37 45.43
CA SER A 25 -17.12 -47.45 44.12
C SER A 25 -17.75 -46.12 43.71
N ASP A 26 -18.45 -45.45 44.63
CA ASP A 26 -19.04 -44.11 44.40
C ASP A 26 -17.95 -43.05 44.15
N ALA A 27 -16.84 -43.10 44.88
CA ALA A 27 -15.71 -42.21 44.65
C ALA A 27 -15.05 -42.44 43.28
N LEU A 28 -14.90 -43.70 42.85
CA LEU A 28 -14.37 -44.04 41.53
C LEU A 28 -15.31 -43.60 40.41
N GLU A 29 -16.62 -43.78 40.58
CA GLU A 29 -17.62 -43.35 39.59
C GLU A 29 -17.62 -41.82 39.43
N LYS A 30 -17.61 -41.08 40.55
CA LYS A 30 -17.49 -39.61 40.54
C LYS A 30 -16.19 -39.14 39.91
N ALA A 31 -15.07 -39.78 40.23
CA ALA A 31 -13.77 -39.45 39.63
C ALA A 31 -13.78 -39.68 38.11
N THR A 32 -14.37 -40.80 37.68
CA THR A 32 -14.48 -41.14 36.25
C THR A 32 -15.40 -40.15 35.51
N ALA A 33 -16.53 -39.78 36.12
CA ALA A 33 -17.45 -38.79 35.57
C ALA A 33 -16.77 -37.42 35.39
N LEU A 34 -16.05 -36.94 36.41
CA LEU A 34 -15.28 -35.69 36.33
C LEU A 34 -14.19 -35.72 35.25
N PHE A 35 -13.51 -36.87 35.10
CA PHE A 35 -12.49 -37.02 34.08
C PHE A 35 -13.10 -36.98 32.67
N ASN A 36 -14.20 -37.69 32.46
CA ASN A 36 -14.90 -37.71 31.17
C ASN A 36 -15.48 -36.34 30.82
N GLU A 37 -16.04 -35.62 31.78
CA GLU A 37 -16.50 -34.24 31.58
C GLU A 37 -15.36 -33.33 31.15
N LYS A 38 -14.20 -33.45 31.83
CA LYS A 38 -13.03 -32.64 31.51
C LYS A 38 -12.43 -32.98 30.14
N LEU A 39 -12.44 -34.26 29.75
CA LEU A 39 -12.04 -34.69 28.41
C LEU A 39 -12.95 -34.08 27.34
N ALA A 40 -14.28 -34.18 27.53
CA ALA A 40 -15.25 -33.60 26.60
C ALA A 40 -15.08 -32.07 26.48
N ALA A 41 -14.82 -31.39 27.60
CA ALA A 41 -14.55 -29.96 27.60
C ALA A 41 -13.24 -29.61 26.87
N MET A 42 -12.19 -30.43 27.02
CA MET A 42 -10.94 -30.26 26.27
C MET A 42 -11.14 -30.47 24.77
N ASP A 43 -11.86 -31.53 24.37
CA ASP A 43 -12.13 -31.81 22.96
C ASP A 43 -12.95 -30.68 22.31
N ALA A 44 -13.92 -30.13 23.04
CA ALA A 44 -14.69 -28.98 22.57
C ALA A 44 -13.80 -27.74 22.37
N ARG A 45 -12.85 -27.49 23.29
CA ARG A 45 -11.89 -26.38 23.17
C ARG A 45 -10.95 -26.57 21.99
N ILE A 46 -10.41 -27.77 21.78
CA ILE A 46 -9.52 -28.09 20.66
C ILE A 46 -10.27 -27.86 19.34
N LYS A 47 -11.49 -28.37 19.21
CA LYS A 47 -12.31 -28.15 18.00
C LYS A 47 -12.61 -26.67 17.74
N ALA A 48 -12.86 -25.89 18.80
CA ALA A 48 -13.10 -24.46 18.68
C ALA A 48 -11.84 -23.71 18.22
N GLU A 49 -10.67 -24.10 18.74
CA GLU A 49 -9.37 -23.54 18.34
C GLU A 49 -9.00 -23.91 16.90
N GLU A 50 -9.24 -25.15 16.49
CA GLU A 50 -9.06 -25.61 15.10
C GLU A 50 -9.97 -24.84 14.14
N ALA A 51 -11.24 -24.62 14.50
CA ALA A 51 -12.16 -23.83 13.69
C ALA A 51 -11.73 -22.36 13.56
N ALA A 52 -11.29 -21.75 14.67
CA ALA A 52 -10.78 -20.38 14.66
C ALA A 52 -9.49 -20.25 13.81
N SER A 53 -8.60 -21.24 13.89
CA SER A 53 -7.39 -21.30 13.07
C SER A 53 -7.71 -21.43 11.58
N ALA A 54 -8.68 -22.28 11.23
CA ALA A 54 -9.13 -22.44 9.85
C ALA A 54 -9.74 -21.15 9.29
N GLU A 55 -10.54 -20.44 10.07
CA GLU A 55 -11.09 -19.13 9.67
C GLU A 55 -9.98 -18.09 9.43
N LEU A 56 -8.97 -18.06 10.30
CA LEU A 56 -7.84 -17.13 10.16
C LEU A 56 -7.04 -17.42 8.88
N MET A 57 -6.79 -18.70 8.57
CA MET A 57 -6.11 -19.12 7.35
C MET A 57 -6.88 -18.70 6.08
N ASP A 58 -8.21 -18.86 6.07
CA ASP A 58 -9.04 -18.42 4.94
C ASP A 58 -9.00 -16.89 4.75
N ARG A 59 -9.02 -16.13 5.85
CA ARG A 59 -8.86 -14.67 5.80
C ARG A 59 -7.49 -14.26 5.26
N LEU A 60 -6.43 -14.94 5.67
CA LEU A 60 -5.07 -14.66 5.20
C LEU A 60 -4.93 -14.96 3.70
N ASN A 61 -5.46 -16.10 3.24
CA ASN A 61 -5.48 -16.46 1.82
C ASN A 61 -6.26 -15.43 0.98
N LYS A 62 -7.43 -14.98 1.45
CA LYS A 62 -8.17 -13.89 0.80
C LYS A 62 -7.37 -12.59 0.73
N GLN A 63 -6.69 -12.22 1.81
CA GLN A 63 -5.84 -11.03 1.83
C GLN A 63 -4.67 -11.15 0.84
N GLU A 64 -4.03 -12.32 0.77
CA GLU A 64 -2.95 -12.59 -0.16
C GLU A 64 -3.42 -12.44 -1.62
N GLN A 65 -4.58 -13.01 -1.96
CA GLN A 65 -5.19 -12.84 -3.28
C GLN A 65 -5.47 -11.37 -3.62
N THR A 66 -6.02 -10.59 -2.67
CA THR A 66 -6.23 -9.16 -2.92
C THR A 66 -4.92 -8.40 -3.13
N SER A 67 -3.87 -8.78 -2.41
CA SER A 67 -2.55 -8.18 -2.54
C SER A 67 -1.94 -8.48 -3.92
N THR A 68 -2.04 -9.74 -4.39
CA THR A 68 -1.54 -10.13 -5.72
C THR A 68 -2.29 -9.40 -6.82
N ASP A 69 -3.62 -9.31 -6.74
CA ASP A 69 -4.44 -8.60 -7.72
C ASP A 69 -4.11 -7.11 -7.80
N LEU A 70 -3.90 -6.46 -6.64
CA LEU A 70 -3.48 -5.07 -6.58
C LEU A 70 -2.09 -4.87 -7.18
N TRP A 71 -1.16 -5.77 -6.91
CA TRP A 71 0.18 -5.73 -7.48
C TRP A 71 0.18 -5.89 -9.00
N GLU A 72 -0.64 -6.79 -9.53
CA GLU A 72 -0.79 -6.96 -10.98
C GLU A 72 -1.41 -5.73 -11.64
N ARG A 73 -2.45 -5.15 -11.03
CA ARG A 73 -3.03 -3.88 -11.47
C ARG A 73 -2.00 -2.76 -11.47
N LEU A 74 -1.21 -2.65 -10.40
CA LEU A 74 -0.16 -1.63 -10.28
C LEU A 74 0.90 -1.80 -11.38
N LYS A 75 1.39 -3.02 -11.61
CA LYS A 75 2.35 -3.33 -12.70
C LYS A 75 1.80 -2.94 -14.07
N LYS A 76 0.51 -3.21 -14.32
CA LYS A 76 -0.16 -2.82 -15.56
C LYS A 76 -0.27 -1.30 -15.72
N THR A 77 -0.52 -0.56 -14.63
CA THR A 77 -0.52 0.92 -14.68
C THR A 77 0.87 1.51 -14.86
N PHE A 78 1.91 0.90 -14.28
CA PHE A 78 3.27 1.40 -14.35
C PHE A 78 3.90 1.18 -15.73
N THR A 79 3.58 0.06 -16.39
CA THR A 79 4.04 -0.23 -17.77
C THR A 79 3.35 0.63 -18.82
N ASN A 80 2.16 1.17 -18.54
CA ASN A 80 1.47 2.14 -19.39
C ASN A 80 1.78 3.61 -19.02
N SER A 81 2.46 3.84 -17.90
CA SER A 81 2.92 5.15 -17.47
C SER A 81 4.43 5.20 -17.67
N THR A 82 4.87 5.14 -18.93
CA THR A 82 6.18 5.65 -19.29
C THR A 82 6.15 7.13 -18.95
N CYS A 83 6.65 7.48 -17.77
CA CYS A 83 6.96 8.87 -17.47
C CYS A 83 8.14 9.20 -18.38
N ASP A 84 7.84 9.53 -19.64
CA ASP A 84 8.81 9.82 -20.69
C ASP A 84 9.52 11.16 -20.44
N ILE A 85 9.48 11.66 -19.21
CA ILE A 85 10.19 12.85 -18.77
C ILE A 85 11.58 12.39 -18.35
N TYR A 86 12.56 12.67 -19.20
CA TYR A 86 13.96 12.38 -18.95
C TYR A 86 14.54 13.28 -17.86
N ALA A 87 14.10 14.54 -17.82
CA ALA A 87 14.65 15.56 -16.94
C ALA A 87 13.67 16.73 -16.78
N ALA A 88 13.59 17.31 -15.58
CA ALA A 88 12.86 18.55 -15.31
C ALA A 88 13.69 19.45 -14.39
N HIS A 89 14.09 20.63 -14.88
CA HIS A 89 15.04 21.51 -14.19
C HIS A 89 14.51 22.95 -14.20
N SER A 90 14.52 23.61 -13.03
CA SER A 90 14.20 25.03 -12.92
C SER A 90 15.39 25.87 -13.39
N LEU A 91 15.14 26.86 -14.24
CA LEU A 91 16.19 27.80 -14.64
C LEU A 91 16.49 28.80 -13.51
N PRO A 92 17.77 29.16 -13.30
CA PRO A 92 18.13 30.21 -12.36
C PRO A 92 17.61 31.56 -12.85
N ILE A 93 16.82 32.26 -12.03
CA ILE A 93 16.46 33.66 -12.27
C ILE A 93 17.70 34.52 -12.02
N ALA A 94 18.15 35.25 -13.04
CA ALA A 94 19.14 36.30 -12.84
C ALA A 94 18.56 37.34 -11.85
N PRO A 95 19.29 37.72 -10.79
CA PRO A 95 18.80 38.71 -9.86
C PRO A 95 18.49 40.01 -10.60
N LYS A 96 17.27 40.52 -10.42
CA LYS A 96 16.81 41.78 -10.99
C LYS A 96 17.76 42.87 -10.50
N ASN A 97 18.48 43.51 -11.43
CA ASN A 97 19.44 44.57 -11.13
C ASN A 97 18.67 45.74 -10.47
N PRO A 98 18.94 46.11 -9.21
CA PRO A 98 18.10 47.07 -8.47
C PRO A 98 18.31 48.54 -8.85
N ASN A 99 19.10 48.84 -9.88
CA ASN A 99 19.60 50.21 -10.14
C ASN A 99 18.91 51.01 -11.25
N ASN A 100 17.75 50.58 -11.75
CA ASN A 100 16.98 51.38 -12.72
C ASN A 100 15.59 51.70 -12.16
N ASP A 101 15.53 52.48 -11.08
CA ASP A 101 14.31 53.17 -10.63
C ASP A 101 14.71 54.55 -10.08
N ALA A 102 15.03 55.47 -11.00
CA ALA A 102 14.88 56.89 -10.78
C ALA A 102 14.06 57.44 -11.94
N ASP A 103 12.83 57.83 -11.60
CA ASP A 103 11.89 58.65 -12.36
C ASP A 103 11.12 57.96 -13.52
N GLN A 104 10.00 57.30 -13.19
CA GLN A 104 8.72 57.56 -13.87
C GLN A 104 7.49 57.03 -13.12
N GLU A 105 6.42 57.82 -13.21
CA GLU A 105 5.17 57.83 -12.44
C GLU A 105 4.25 56.61 -12.59
N GLU A 106 3.38 56.48 -11.59
CA GLU A 106 2.14 55.70 -11.50
C GLU A 106 1.54 55.17 -12.82
N THR A 107 1.55 53.83 -12.98
CA THR A 107 0.37 53.11 -13.47
C THR A 107 0.21 51.77 -12.76
N THR A 108 -1.02 51.51 -12.32
CA THR A 108 -1.48 50.34 -11.58
C THR A 108 -1.51 49.08 -12.45
N ALA A 109 -0.54 48.17 -12.31
CA ALA A 109 -0.66 46.82 -12.87
C ALA A 109 0.16 45.77 -12.11
N LYS A 110 -0.56 44.96 -11.32
CA LYS A 110 -0.25 43.59 -10.87
C LYS A 110 1.22 43.17 -11.02
N THR A 111 1.95 43.21 -9.91
CA THR A 111 3.24 42.52 -9.73
C THR A 111 3.05 41.04 -10.03
N LYS A 112 3.30 40.62 -11.27
CA LYS A 112 3.33 39.19 -11.63
C LYS A 112 4.46 38.56 -10.84
N THR A 113 4.12 37.70 -9.89
CA THR A 113 5.09 36.82 -9.23
C THR A 113 5.73 35.98 -10.34
N GLN A 114 6.96 36.31 -10.71
CA GLN A 114 7.67 35.64 -11.79
C GLN A 114 8.10 34.26 -11.28
N THR A 115 7.26 33.25 -11.50
CA THR A 115 7.62 31.85 -11.22
C THR A 115 8.78 31.42 -12.13
N ASN A 116 9.77 30.73 -11.56
CA ASN A 116 10.91 30.15 -12.29
C ASN A 116 10.40 29.30 -13.47
N PRO A 117 10.84 29.54 -14.71
CA PRO A 117 10.53 28.64 -15.80
C PRO A 117 11.20 27.28 -15.58
N ILE A 118 10.46 26.21 -15.84
CA ILE A 118 10.93 24.82 -15.76
C ILE A 118 11.17 24.32 -17.18
N ILE A 119 12.38 23.83 -17.45
CA ILE A 119 12.69 23.10 -18.67
C ILE A 119 12.42 21.63 -18.44
N MET A 120 11.64 21.01 -19.34
CA MET A 120 11.37 19.58 -19.34
C MET A 120 11.91 18.95 -20.63
N SER A 121 12.66 17.86 -20.49
CA SER A 121 13.15 17.04 -21.60
C SER A 121 12.35 15.74 -21.65
N PHE A 122 11.90 15.39 -22.85
CA PHE A 122 11.15 14.16 -23.09
C PHE A 122 12.02 13.12 -23.80
N HIS A 123 11.79 11.84 -23.50
CA HIS A 123 12.47 10.71 -24.15
C HIS A 123 12.00 10.52 -25.59
N ALA A 124 10.69 10.55 -25.82
CA ALA A 124 10.08 10.43 -27.13
C ALA A 124 9.57 11.79 -27.64
N ARG A 125 9.79 12.07 -28.93
CA ARG A 125 9.32 13.29 -29.59
C ARG A 125 7.80 13.36 -29.64
N ASP A 126 7.13 12.23 -29.86
CA ASP A 126 5.67 12.18 -29.98
C ASP A 126 4.99 12.60 -28.67
N VAL A 127 5.54 12.19 -27.52
CA VAL A 127 5.04 12.58 -26.19
C VAL A 127 5.20 14.08 -25.95
N ARG A 128 6.33 14.66 -26.34
CA ARG A 128 6.55 16.11 -26.29
C ARG A 128 5.51 16.85 -27.13
N ASP A 129 5.27 16.39 -28.34
CA ASP A 129 4.34 17.03 -29.27
C ASP A 129 2.88 16.91 -28.77
N ASP A 130 2.53 15.81 -28.12
CA ASP A 130 1.25 15.64 -27.43
C ASP A 130 1.11 16.57 -26.21
N VAL A 131 2.18 16.76 -25.41
CA VAL A 131 2.19 17.73 -24.31
C VAL A 131 2.04 19.17 -24.83
N ILE A 132 2.71 19.53 -25.92
CA ILE A 132 2.56 20.85 -26.56
C ILE A 132 1.12 21.03 -27.08
N ARG A 133 0.55 19.98 -27.69
CA ARG A 133 -0.83 19.98 -28.20
C ARG A 133 -1.84 20.15 -27.07
N ALA A 134 -1.71 19.38 -25.99
CA ALA A 134 -2.51 19.50 -24.78
C ALA A 134 -2.30 20.88 -24.11
N GLY A 135 -1.09 21.44 -24.19
CA GLY A 135 -0.71 22.78 -23.76
C GLY A 135 -1.64 23.88 -24.27
N ARG A 136 -2.19 23.72 -25.49
CA ARG A 136 -3.16 24.66 -26.06
C ARG A 136 -4.45 24.77 -25.24
N GLN A 137 -4.83 23.71 -24.53
CA GLN A 137 -6.01 23.68 -23.65
C GLN A 137 -5.81 24.52 -22.38
N PHE A 138 -4.56 24.81 -22.00
CA PHE A 138 -4.24 25.60 -20.81
C PHE A 138 -4.12 27.11 -21.10
N LYS A 139 -4.34 27.55 -22.35
CA LYS A 139 -4.38 28.98 -22.70
C LYS A 139 -5.42 29.70 -21.84
N GLY A 140 -5.00 30.78 -21.18
CA GLY A 140 -5.84 31.58 -20.28
C GLY A 140 -5.82 31.16 -18.81
N ARG A 141 -5.20 30.02 -18.46
CA ARG A 141 -5.06 29.55 -17.07
C ARG A 141 -3.77 29.99 -16.36
N GLY A 142 -3.00 30.88 -16.98
CA GLY A 142 -1.73 31.38 -16.42
C GLY A 142 -0.54 30.42 -16.57
N ILE A 143 -0.73 29.24 -17.15
CA ILE A 143 0.34 28.30 -17.52
C ILE A 143 0.68 28.52 -18.99
N TYR A 144 1.96 28.66 -19.30
CA TYR A 144 2.44 28.83 -20.66
C TYR A 144 3.54 27.82 -20.94
N ILE A 145 3.33 27.02 -21.99
CA ILE A 145 4.26 26.02 -22.47
C ILE A 145 4.77 26.53 -23.82
N GLN A 146 6.08 26.74 -23.91
CA GLN A 146 6.75 27.13 -25.14
C GLN A 146 7.77 26.07 -25.52
N GLU A 147 7.76 25.67 -26.79
CA GLU A 147 8.83 24.83 -27.33
C GLU A 147 10.11 25.66 -27.46
N ASP A 148 11.21 25.13 -26.94
CA ASP A 148 12.52 25.68 -27.20
C ASP A 148 12.95 25.28 -28.62
N LEU A 149 12.70 26.17 -29.57
CA LEU A 149 13.12 26.01 -30.97
C LEU A 149 14.56 26.53 -31.21
N THR A 150 15.26 26.98 -30.15
CA THR A 150 16.24 28.07 -30.29
C THR A 150 17.73 27.73 -30.24
N ALA A 151 18.20 26.50 -30.04
CA ALA A 151 19.66 26.28 -29.96
C ALA A 151 20.32 25.69 -31.22
N SER A 152 19.74 24.66 -31.84
CA SER A 152 20.45 23.91 -32.90
C SER A 152 20.09 24.30 -34.34
N ASN A 153 18.93 24.92 -34.57
CA ASN A 153 18.42 25.11 -35.94
C ASN A 153 18.61 26.52 -36.50
N PHE A 154 18.82 27.55 -35.66
CA PHE A 154 18.85 28.92 -36.17
C PHE A 154 20.09 29.22 -37.04
N ARG A 155 21.28 28.71 -36.66
CA ARG A 155 22.49 28.87 -37.47
C ARG A 155 22.40 28.10 -38.80
N PRO A 156 22.02 26.81 -38.83
CA PRO A 156 21.79 26.08 -40.07
C PRO A 156 20.69 26.69 -40.95
N LEU A 157 19.56 27.11 -40.37
CA LEU A 157 18.47 27.74 -41.14
C LEU A 157 18.93 29.04 -41.80
N LYS A 158 19.76 29.83 -41.12
CA LYS A 158 20.30 31.06 -41.69
C LYS A 158 21.32 30.79 -42.80
N SER A 159 22.20 29.80 -42.62
CA SER A 159 23.19 29.42 -43.66
C SER A 159 22.54 28.77 -44.88
N VAL A 160 21.49 27.98 -44.65
CA VAL A 160 20.74 27.29 -45.72
C VAL A 160 19.85 28.30 -46.46
N SER A 161 19.31 29.33 -45.79
CA SER A 161 18.58 30.42 -46.47
C SER A 161 19.44 31.31 -47.35
N THR A 162 20.76 31.28 -47.19
CA THR A 162 21.72 32.02 -48.02
C THR A 162 22.32 31.18 -49.15
N ASP A 163 21.97 29.90 -49.24
CA ASP A 163 22.47 28.98 -50.27
C ASP A 163 21.66 29.15 -51.56
N GLU A 164 22.34 29.25 -52.71
CA GLU A 164 21.72 29.51 -54.03
C GLU A 164 20.79 28.36 -54.47
N HIS A 165 20.98 27.17 -53.90
CA HIS A 165 20.17 25.99 -54.18
C HIS A 165 19.06 25.75 -53.17
N TYR A 166 18.81 26.68 -52.24
CA TYR A 166 17.79 26.53 -51.20
C TYR A 166 16.41 26.21 -51.80
N GLU A 167 15.96 26.97 -52.79
CA GLU A 167 14.63 26.76 -53.39
C GLU A 167 14.54 25.44 -54.17
N SER A 168 15.66 24.90 -54.66
CA SER A 168 15.70 23.62 -55.38
C SER A 168 15.62 22.39 -54.46
N ALA A 169 15.90 22.54 -53.17
CA ALA A 169 15.85 21.43 -52.21
C ALA A 169 14.42 21.11 -51.74
N TRP A 170 13.46 22.00 -52.02
CA TRP A 170 12.07 21.91 -51.54
C TRP A 170 11.02 21.77 -52.67
N SER A 171 11.45 21.72 -53.93
CA SER A 171 10.65 21.41 -55.12
C SER A 171 10.72 19.92 -55.47
#